data_AF-A0A933I6U7-F1
#
_entry.id   AF-A0A933I6U7-F1
#
_cell.length_a   1.000
_cell.length_b   1.000
_cell.length_c   1.000
_cell.angle_alpha   90.00
_cell.angle_beta   90.00
_cell.angle_gamma   90.00
#
_symmetry.space_group_name_H-M   'P 1'
#
loop_
_entity.id
_entity.type
_entity.pdbx_description
1 polymer ?
#
loop_
_entity_poly.entity_id
_entity_poly.type
_entity_poly.pdbx_seq_one_letter_code
_entity_poly.pdbx_strand_id
1 'polypeptide(L)'
;MRLSKFTVHRSPFTVHCLLLTACCLLFIVSGCEGKVKEPSVAGAFYPADAKNLKEMVDGFLLAAEYKPVDGRLIALISPHAGYEFSGHVAAYSYRHLKERDIDT
;
A
#
# COMPACT_ATOMS: atom_id res chain seq x y z
N MET A 1 64.71 -16.23 2.67
CA MET A 1 63.27 -15.91 2.57
C MET A 1 62.54 -16.53 3.76
N ARG A 2 62.17 -15.73 4.77
CA ARG A 2 61.42 -16.17 5.96
C ARG A 2 60.22 -15.24 6.11
N LEU A 3 59.04 -15.70 5.71
CA LEU A 3 57.81 -14.91 5.75
C LEU A 3 57.33 -14.79 7.21
N SER A 4 57.10 -13.56 7.65
CA SER A 4 56.54 -13.23 8.95
C SER A 4 55.07 -13.67 9.02
N LYS A 5 54.73 -14.42 10.07
CA LYS A 5 53.34 -14.75 10.40
C LYS A 5 52.69 -13.47 10.96
N PHE A 6 51.79 -12.86 10.18
CA PHE A 6 50.86 -11.84 10.69
C PHE A 6 49.84 -12.54 11.60
N THR A 7 50.05 -12.44 12.92
CA THR A 7 49.06 -12.90 13.90
C THR A 7 48.03 -11.79 14.09
N VAL A 8 46.83 -11.97 13.55
CA VAL A 8 45.68 -11.08 13.77
C VAL A 8 45.26 -11.20 15.24
N HIS A 9 45.55 -10.17 16.03
CA HIS A 9 45.14 -10.08 17.44
C HIS A 9 43.62 -9.82 17.49
N ARG A 10 42.84 -10.87 17.75
CA ARG A 10 41.37 -10.78 17.91
C ARG A 10 41.06 -10.13 19.26
N SER A 11 40.85 -8.81 19.28
CA SER A 11 40.42 -8.12 20.49
C SER A 11 38.95 -8.43 20.81
N PRO A 12 38.59 -8.65 22.09
CA PRO A 12 37.22 -8.99 22.50
C PRO A 12 36.20 -7.89 22.16
N PHE A 13 36.66 -6.65 22.00
CA PHE A 13 35.85 -5.48 21.61
C PHE A 13 35.27 -5.60 20.20
N THR A 14 36.02 -6.14 19.24
CA THR A 14 35.54 -6.31 17.86
C THR A 14 34.40 -7.33 17.78
N VAL A 15 34.45 -8.37 18.61
CA VAL A 15 33.41 -9.40 18.67
C VAL A 15 32.13 -8.84 19.30
N HIS A 16 32.24 -8.03 20.36
CA HIS A 16 31.09 -7.38 20.98
C HIS A 16 30.44 -6.35 20.06
N CYS A 17 31.23 -5.59 19.30
CA CYS A 17 30.72 -4.61 18.35
C CYS A 17 30.00 -5.27 17.16
N LEU A 18 30.52 -6.40 16.67
CA LEU A 18 29.85 -7.23 15.64
C LEU A 18 28.56 -7.86 16.18
N LEU A 19 28.56 -8.33 17.43
CA LEU A 19 27.36 -8.87 18.07
C LEU A 19 26.30 -7.79 18.32
N LEU A 20 26.69 -6.59 18.74
CA LEU A 20 25.75 -5.47 18.95
C LEU A 20 25.12 -5.00 17.64
N THR A 21 25.93 -4.86 16.58
CA THR A 21 25.44 -4.46 15.26
C THR A 21 24.53 -5.51 14.63
N ALA A 22 24.86 -6.80 14.76
CA ALA A 22 23.98 -7.90 14.37
C ALA A 22 22.67 -7.92 15.18
N CYS A 23 22.74 -7.68 16.50
CA CYS A 23 21.57 -7.60 17.37
C CYS A 23 20.66 -6.41 17.00
N CYS A 24 21.22 -5.23 16.76
CA CYS A 24 20.46 -4.07 16.27
C CYS A 24 19.81 -4.31 14.91
N LEU A 25 20.50 -5.00 13.98
CA LEU A 25 19.91 -5.41 12.70
C LEU A 25 18.72 -6.36 12.89
N LEU A 26 18.80 -7.30 13.84
CA LEU A 26 17.71 -8.21 14.19
C LEU A 26 16.47 -7.47 14.74
N PHE A 27 16.66 -6.44 15.58
CA PHE A 27 15.55 -5.66 16.14
C PHE A 27 14.89 -4.72 15.12
N ILE A 28 15.61 -4.22 14.11
CA ILE A 28 15.04 -3.35 13.06
C ILE A 28 14.15 -4.14 12.10
N VAL A 29 14.43 -5.43 11.85
CA VAL A 29 13.67 -6.27 10.92
C VAL A 29 12.30 -6.69 11.50
N SER A 30 12.14 -6.65 12.83
CA SER A 30 10.91 -7.05 13.52
C SER A 30 9.91 -5.89 13.67
N GLY A 31 9.63 -5.18 12.57
CA GLY A 31 8.62 -4.12 12.52
C GLY A 31 7.19 -4.64 12.72
N CYS A 32 6.25 -3.74 13.07
CA CYS A 32 4.86 -4.02 13.42
C CYS A 32 4.15 -4.93 12.39
N GLU A 33 3.90 -6.18 12.79
CA GLU A 33 3.15 -7.16 12.00
C GLU A 33 1.64 -6.89 12.11
N GLY A 34 1.16 -5.92 11.34
CA GLY A 34 -0.27 -5.68 11.16
C GLY A 34 -0.88 -6.78 10.29
N LYS A 35 -1.95 -7.42 10.77
CA LYS A 35 -2.68 -8.43 9.98
C LYS A 35 -3.34 -7.76 8.76
N VAL A 36 -2.78 -7.98 7.58
CA VAL A 36 -3.37 -7.52 6.31
C VAL A 36 -4.65 -8.31 6.02
N LYS A 37 -5.73 -7.61 5.64
CA LYS A 37 -6.99 -8.23 5.22
C LYS A 37 -6.95 -8.46 3.71
N GLU A 38 -6.93 -9.72 3.30
CA GLU A 38 -6.99 -10.09 1.89
C GLU A 38 -8.36 -9.75 1.26
N PRO A 39 -8.40 -9.36 -0.03
CA PRO A 39 -9.63 -9.00 -0.72
C PRO A 39 -10.53 -10.24 -0.91
N SER A 40 -11.62 -10.31 -0.14
CA SER A 40 -12.44 -11.52 -0.05
C SER A 40 -13.39 -11.76 -1.24
N VAL A 41 -13.57 -10.75 -2.11
CA VAL A 41 -14.53 -10.79 -3.24
C VAL A 41 -13.88 -10.48 -4.60
N ALA A 42 -12.55 -10.40 -4.64
CA ALA A 42 -11.79 -10.25 -5.88
C ALA A 42 -12.04 -11.46 -6.80
N GLY A 43 -12.29 -11.20 -8.08
CA GLY A 43 -12.68 -12.20 -9.08
C GLY A 43 -14.19 -12.49 -9.11
N ALA A 44 -14.95 -12.09 -8.09
CA ALA A 44 -16.41 -12.26 -8.05
C ALA A 44 -17.15 -10.93 -8.27
N PHE A 45 -16.79 -9.89 -7.52
CA PHE A 45 -17.45 -8.58 -7.60
C PHE A 45 -16.72 -7.61 -8.53
N TYR A 46 -15.41 -7.80 -8.68
CA TYR A 46 -14.53 -6.99 -9.52
C TYR A 46 -13.32 -7.84 -9.96
N PRO A 47 -12.59 -7.45 -11.02
CA PRO A 47 -11.45 -8.22 -11.50
C PRO A 47 -10.41 -8.50 -10.40
N ALA A 48 -9.92 -9.75 -10.32
CA ALA A 48 -8.86 -10.11 -9.37
C ALA A 48 -7.49 -9.54 -9.77
N ASP A 49 -7.26 -9.38 -11.07
CA ASP A 49 -6.04 -8.75 -11.59
C ASP A 49 -6.08 -7.23 -11.37
N ALA A 50 -5.03 -6.71 -10.75
CA ALA A 50 -4.96 -5.30 -10.37
C ALA A 50 -4.91 -4.35 -11.57
N LYS A 51 -4.29 -4.76 -12.69
CA LYS A 51 -4.21 -3.94 -13.90
C LYS A 51 -5.59 -3.81 -14.53
N ASN A 52 -6.31 -4.92 -14.69
CA ASN A 52 -7.67 -4.93 -15.23
C ASN A 52 -8.62 -4.13 -14.33
N LEU A 53 -8.51 -4.27 -13.01
CA LEU A 53 -9.30 -3.49 -12.06
C LEU A 53 -9.03 -1.99 -12.21
N LYS A 54 -7.76 -1.60 -12.33
CA LYS A 54 -7.37 -0.20 -12.51
C LYS A 54 -7.94 0.38 -13.80
N GLU A 55 -7.76 -0.31 -14.92
CA GLU A 55 -8.27 0.12 -16.22
C GLU A 55 -9.80 0.28 -16.21
N MET A 56 -10.51 -0.66 -15.57
CA MET A 56 -11.96 -0.60 -15.39
C MET A 56 -12.38 0.64 -14.57
N VAL A 57 -11.76 0.86 -13.41
CA VAL A 57 -12.09 2.00 -12.53
C VAL A 57 -11.75 3.34 -13.18
N ASP A 58 -10.58 3.44 -13.81
CA ASP A 58 -10.17 4.64 -14.55
C ASP A 58 -11.16 4.96 -15.66
N GLY A 59 -11.62 3.94 -16.39
CA GLY A 59 -12.64 4.09 -17.44
C GLY A 59 -13.95 4.65 -16.89
N PHE A 60 -14.43 4.13 -15.75
CA PHE A 60 -15.64 4.65 -15.11
C PHE A 60 -15.47 6.10 -14.61
N LEU A 61 -14.34 6.42 -13.99
CA LEU A 61 -14.05 7.76 -13.48
C LEU A 61 -13.87 8.80 -14.60
N LEU A 62 -13.32 8.39 -15.75
CA LEU A 62 -13.19 9.23 -16.93
C LEU A 62 -14.55 9.53 -17.57
N ALA A 63 -15.43 8.52 -17.61
CA ALA A 63 -16.77 8.64 -18.19
C ALA A 63 -17.76 9.41 -17.30
N ALA A 64 -17.54 9.43 -15.98
CA ALA A 64 -18.39 10.13 -15.04
C ALA A 64 -18.26 11.66 -15.18
N GLU A 65 -19.36 12.32 -15.55
CA GLU A 65 -19.44 13.77 -15.60
C GLU A 65 -19.29 14.38 -14.20
N TYR A 66 -18.42 15.38 -14.06
CA TYR A 66 -18.32 16.14 -12.81
C TYR A 66 -19.41 17.21 -12.76
N LYS A 67 -20.25 17.15 -11.73
CA LYS A 67 -21.28 18.16 -11.44
C LYS A 67 -20.96 18.82 -10.10
N PRO A 68 -20.50 20.07 -10.08
CA PRO A 68 -20.18 20.74 -8.82
C PRO A 68 -21.42 20.76 -7.91
N VAL A 69 -21.20 20.44 -6.64
CA VAL A 69 -22.22 20.52 -5.59
C VAL A 69 -21.96 21.73 -4.72
N ASP A 70 -23.02 22.44 -4.36
CA ASP A 70 -22.91 23.61 -3.49
C ASP A 70 -22.57 23.20 -2.05
N GLY A 71 -21.77 24.05 -1.40
CA GLY A 71 -21.38 23.85 -0.01
C GLY A 71 -20.26 22.82 0.21
N ARG A 72 -20.16 22.34 1.45
CA ARG A 72 -19.11 21.40 1.87
C ARG A 72 -19.57 19.96 1.66
N LEU A 73 -18.82 19.19 0.87
CA LEU A 73 -18.99 17.75 0.77
C LEU A 73 -18.58 17.09 2.10
N ILE A 74 -19.53 16.46 2.79
CA ILE A 74 -19.29 15.78 4.08
C ILE A 74 -19.47 14.26 4.01
N ALA A 75 -20.16 13.76 2.98
CA ALA A 75 -20.45 12.34 2.81
C ALA A 75 -20.73 12.02 1.33
N LEU A 76 -20.54 10.75 0.97
CA LEU A 76 -20.96 10.17 -0.30
C LEU A 76 -21.85 8.96 -0.03
N ILE A 77 -22.78 8.70 -0.94
CA ILE A 77 -23.54 7.46 -1.02
C ILE A 77 -23.13 6.78 -2.32
N SER A 78 -22.84 5.48 -2.27
CA SER A 78 -22.37 4.72 -3.42
C SER A 78 -22.93 3.29 -3.37
N PRO A 79 -23.35 2.71 -4.51
CA PRO A 79 -23.77 1.32 -4.55
C PRO A 79 -22.60 0.36 -4.29
N HIS A 80 -22.90 -0.87 -3.87
CA HIS A 80 -21.90 -1.88 -3.49
C HIS A 80 -22.07 -3.22 -4.23
N ALA A 81 -22.79 -3.24 -5.35
CA ALA A 81 -22.91 -4.44 -6.18
C ALA A 81 -21.61 -4.67 -6.97
N GLY A 82 -21.54 -5.77 -7.74
CA GLY A 82 -20.41 -6.01 -8.64
C GLY A 82 -20.17 -4.81 -9.58
N TYR A 83 -18.90 -4.56 -9.93
CA TYR A 83 -18.48 -3.39 -10.68
C TYR A 83 -19.04 -3.36 -12.11
N GLU A 84 -19.28 -4.52 -12.70
CA GLU A 84 -19.98 -4.63 -13.98
C GLU A 84 -21.39 -4.03 -13.93
N PHE A 85 -22.09 -4.15 -12.80
CA PHE A 85 -23.44 -3.64 -12.62
C PHE A 85 -23.50 -2.22 -12.05
N SER A 86 -22.56 -1.85 -11.19
CA SER A 86 -22.68 -0.63 -10.39
C SER A 86 -21.45 0.29 -10.38
N GLY A 87 -20.32 -0.14 -10.95
CA GLY A 87 -19.08 0.62 -10.93
C GLY A 87 -19.19 1.97 -11.64
N HIS A 88 -19.90 2.01 -12.78
CA HIS A 88 -20.16 3.24 -13.52
C HIS A 88 -21.05 4.23 -12.73
N VAL A 89 -22.00 3.75 -11.93
CA VAL A 89 -22.82 4.60 -11.04
C VAL A 89 -21.98 5.10 -9.86
N ALA A 90 -21.21 4.22 -9.24
CA ALA A 90 -20.32 4.57 -8.13
C ALA A 90 -19.33 5.67 -8.51
N ALA A 91 -18.83 5.66 -9.74
CA ALA A 91 -17.89 6.66 -10.26
C ALA A 91 -18.43 8.09 -10.22
N TYR A 92 -19.74 8.31 -10.40
CA TYR A 92 -20.33 9.65 -10.23
C TYR A 92 -20.10 10.20 -8.83
N SER A 93 -20.23 9.37 -7.79
CA SER A 93 -19.94 9.80 -6.42
C SER A 93 -18.46 10.10 -6.22
N TYR A 94 -17.57 9.16 -6.60
CA TYR A 94 -16.13 9.31 -6.40
C TYR A 94 -15.49 10.42 -7.23
N ARG A 95 -16.07 10.80 -8.38
CA ARG A 95 -15.57 11.90 -9.23
C ARG A 95 -15.46 13.24 -8.48
N HIS A 96 -16.26 13.44 -7.44
CA HIS A 96 -16.27 14.64 -6.60
C HIS A 96 -15.09 14.73 -5.61
N LEU A 97 -14.31 13.65 -5.46
CA LEU A 97 -13.14 13.61 -4.58
C LEU A 97 -11.83 13.97 -5.29
N LYS A 98 -11.78 13.98 -6.62
CA LYS A 98 -10.52 14.12 -7.40
C LYS A 98 -9.68 15.35 -7.04
N GLU A 99 -10.32 16.43 -6.62
CA GLU A 99 -9.67 17.72 -6.30
C GLU A 99 -9.78 18.06 -4.81
N ARG A 100 -10.09 17.08 -3.97
CA ARG A 100 -10.23 17.27 -2.54
C ARG A 100 -9.13 16.51 -1.81
N ASP A 101 -8.48 17.20 -0.90
CA ASP A 101 -7.61 16.59 0.09
C ASP A 101 -8.51 15.98 1.18
N ILE A 102 -8.50 14.65 1.28
CA ILE A 102 -9.32 13.90 2.23
C ILE A 102 -8.36 13.14 3.14
N ASP A 103 -8.32 13.58 4.40
CA ASP A 103 -7.61 12.90 5.49
C ASP A 103 -8.63 12.29 6.46
N THR A 104 -8.26 11.20 7.14
CA THR A 104 -9.14 10.41 8.02
C THR A 104 -8.57 10.24 9.41
#